data_AF-A0A9Q1QVB7-F1
#
_entry.id   AF-A0A9Q1QVB7-F1
#
_cell.length_a   1.000
_cell.length_b   1.000
_cell.length_c   1.000
_cell.angle_alpha   90.00
_cell.angle_beta   90.00
_cell.angle_gamma   90.00
#
_symmetry.space_group_name_H-M   'P 1'
#
loop_
_entity.id
_entity.type
_entity.pdbx_description
1 polymer ?
#
loop_
_entity_poly.entity_id
_entity_poly.type
_entity_poly.pdbx_seq_one_letter_code
_entity_poly.pdbx_strand_id
1 'polypeptide(L)'
;MKQCLTWWDLIWLGFGSVVGSGIFSIKGQETRLNTGPSIILSYGISGISALLSVFCYTEFAVEIPIAGGSFSFLRIELGDFVAFIAAGNILLEAMVGAAGLGRSWSSYFATIIKIQTF
;
A
#
# COMPACT_ATOMS: atom_id res chain seq x y z
N MET A 1 1.93 -4.36 26.09
CA MET A 1 2.22 -5.45 25.12
C MET A 1 3.72 -5.70 25.11
N LYS A 2 4.18 -6.96 25.02
CA LYS A 2 5.62 -7.25 24.93
C LYS A 2 6.09 -7.02 23.50
N GLN A 3 7.23 -6.35 23.31
CA GLN A 3 7.84 -6.20 21.98
C GLN A 3 8.51 -7.53 21.60
N CYS A 4 7.87 -8.26 20.70
CA CYS A 4 8.33 -9.59 20.27
C CYS A 4 8.82 -9.63 18.82
N LEU A 5 8.77 -8.50 18.11
CA LEU A 5 9.12 -8.41 16.69
C LEU A 5 10.58 -8.02 16.54
N THR A 6 11.37 -8.88 15.90
CA THR A 6 12.77 -8.59 15.56
C THR A 6 12.82 -7.71 14.30
N TRP A 7 13.94 -7.03 14.05
CA TRP A 7 14.16 -6.28 12.80
C TRP A 7 13.89 -7.11 11.53
N TRP A 8 14.25 -8.39 11.56
CA TRP A 8 13.99 -9.31 10.46
C TRP A 8 12.48 -9.53 10.22
N ASP A 9 11.74 -9.73 11.30
CA ASP A 9 10.28 -9.94 11.25
C ASP A 9 9.57 -8.69 10.74
N LEU A 10 10.07 -7.50 11.09
CA LEU A 10 9.51 -6.22 10.64
C LEU A 10 9.73 -6.00 9.14
N ILE A 11 10.91 -6.38 8.61
CA ILE A 11 11.19 -6.32 7.16
C ILE A 11 10.24 -7.24 6.40
N TRP A 12 10.07 -8.47 6.88
CA TRP A 12 9.15 -9.45 6.25
C TRP A 12 7.69 -9.02 6.34
N LEU A 13 7.28 -8.42 7.46
CA LEU A 13 5.95 -7.83 7.61
C LEU A 13 5.73 -6.71 6.59
N GLY A 14 6.69 -5.79 6.44
CA GLY A 14 6.61 -4.71 5.46
C GLY A 14 6.55 -5.24 4.02
N PHE A 15 7.41 -6.20 3.67
CA PHE A 15 7.40 -6.82 2.34
C PHE A 15 6.06 -7.51 2.04
N GLY A 16 5.54 -8.30 2.97
CA GLY A 16 4.25 -8.98 2.84
C GLY A 16 3.06 -8.02 2.76
N SER A 17 3.15 -6.85 3.38
CA SER A 17 2.11 -5.81 3.30
C SER A 17 2.03 -5.13 1.92
N VAL A 18 3.15 -5.04 1.19
CA VAL A 18 3.22 -4.32 -0.09
C VAL A 18 2.98 -5.27 -1.28
N VAL A 19 3.46 -6.51 -1.20
CA VAL A 19 3.29 -7.49 -2.28
C VAL A 19 1.88 -8.09 -2.22
N GLY A 20 0.99 -7.62 -3.11
CA GLY A 20 -0.41 -8.04 -3.11
C GLY A 20 -1.07 -7.99 -4.48
N SER A 21 -2.41 -7.98 -4.48
CA SER A 21 -3.23 -8.11 -5.70
C SER A 21 -2.96 -7.04 -6.76
N GLY A 22 -2.54 -5.84 -6.35
CA GLY A 22 -2.26 -4.74 -7.28
C GLY A 22 -1.17 -5.07 -8.30
N ILE A 23 -0.14 -5.81 -7.90
CA ILE A 23 0.94 -6.22 -8.81
C ILE A 23 0.44 -7.29 -9.78
N PHE A 24 -0.43 -8.20 -9.33
CA PHE A 24 -0.85 -9.35 -10.13
C PHE A 24 -1.98 -9.02 -11.10
N SER A 25 -2.95 -8.21 -10.68
CA SER A 25 -4.17 -7.94 -11.47
C SER A 25 -4.06 -6.63 -12.26
N ILE A 26 -3.74 -5.53 -11.59
CA ILE A 26 -3.79 -4.17 -12.17
C ILE A 26 -2.73 -4.03 -13.28
N LYS A 27 -1.51 -4.54 -13.08
CA LYS A 27 -0.45 -4.48 -14.10
C LYS A 27 -0.88 -5.09 -15.44
N GLY A 28 -1.58 -6.21 -15.42
CA GLY A 28 -2.04 -6.87 -16.63
C GLY A 28 -3.08 -6.05 -17.40
N GLN A 29 -3.98 -5.38 -16.67
CA GLN A 29 -4.99 -4.50 -17.26
C GLN A 29 -4.37 -3.24 -17.85
N GLU A 30 -3.49 -2.55 -17.11
CA GLU A 30 -2.83 -1.32 -17.56
C GLU A 30 -1.89 -1.56 -18.75
N THR A 31 -1.21 -2.71 -18.78
CA THR A 31 -0.36 -3.09 -19.91
C THR A 31 -1.18 -3.30 -21.18
N ARG A 32 -2.40 -3.88 -21.06
CA ARG A 32 -3.30 -4.11 -22.20
C ARG A 32 -3.94 -2.82 -22.70
N LEU A 33 -4.38 -1.95 -21.78
CA LEU A 33 -5.24 -0.82 -22.11
C LEU A 33 -4.48 0.48 -22.43
N ASN A 34 -3.37 0.74 -21.72
CA ASN A 34 -2.78 2.08 -21.70
C ASN A 34 -1.34 2.14 -22.19
N THR A 35 -0.47 1.25 -21.71
CA THR A 35 0.99 1.50 -21.76
C THR A 35 1.77 0.50 -22.62
N GLY A 36 1.25 -0.71 -22.85
CA GLY A 36 1.98 -1.72 -23.63
C GLY A 36 3.37 -2.01 -23.04
N PRO A 37 4.44 -2.18 -23.87
CA PRO A 37 5.78 -2.52 -23.39
C PRO A 37 6.43 -1.48 -22.47
N SER A 38 5.99 -0.21 -22.49
CA SER A 38 6.59 0.86 -21.70
C SER A 38 6.13 0.89 -20.24
N ILE A 39 5.34 -0.10 -19.78
CA ILE A 39 4.89 -0.23 -18.38
C ILE A 39 6.06 -0.24 -17.40
N ILE A 40 7.23 -0.75 -17.83
CA ILE A 40 8.46 -0.83 -17.03
C ILE A 40 8.97 0.58 -16.67
N LEU A 41 8.90 1.54 -17.60
CA LEU A 41 9.29 2.94 -17.33
C LEU A 41 8.35 3.59 -16.32
N SER A 42 7.04 3.35 -16.45
CA SER A 42 6.04 3.87 -15.50
C SER A 42 6.27 3.32 -14.08
N TYR A 43 6.53 2.02 -13.95
CA TYR A 43 6.86 1.41 -12.67
C TYR A 43 8.21 1.87 -12.11
N GLY A 44 9.19 2.14 -12.97
CA GLY A 44 10.48 2.71 -12.57
C GLY A 44 10.31 4.09 -11.92
N ILE A 45 9.56 4.99 -12.56
CA ILE A 45 9.30 6.34 -12.04
C ILE A 45 8.47 6.28 -10.75
N SER A 46 7.43 5.43 -10.71
CA SER A 46 6.64 5.22 -9.49
C SER A 46 7.49 4.67 -8.34
N GLY A 47 8.46 3.79 -8.62
CA GLY A 47 9.38 3.25 -7.63
C GLY A 47 10.30 4.33 -7.05
N ILE A 48 10.82 5.24 -7.88
CA ILE A 48 11.63 6.37 -7.42
C ILE A 48 10.81 7.29 -6.51
N SER A 49 9.56 7.59 -6.88
CA SER A 49 8.66 8.40 -6.04
C SER A 49 8.37 7.72 -4.69
N ALA A 50 8.14 6.41 -4.69
CA ALA A 50 7.94 5.64 -3.46
C ALA A 50 9.20 5.64 -2.58
N LEU A 51 10.40 5.49 -3.16
CA LEU A 51 11.66 5.57 -2.41
C LEU A 51 11.82 6.92 -1.71
N LEU A 52 11.54 8.03 -2.42
CA LEU A 52 11.63 9.36 -1.82
C LEU A 52 10.65 9.54 -0.66
N SER A 53 9.41 9.04 -0.81
CA SER A 53 8.42 9.03 0.27
C SER A 53 8.88 8.21 1.48
N VAL A 54 9.46 7.02 1.24
CA VAL A 54 9.99 6.16 2.32
C VAL A 54 11.10 6.87 3.10
N PHE A 55 12.00 7.62 2.45
CA PHE A 55 13.02 8.39 3.15
C PHE A 55 12.40 9.40 4.14
N CYS A 56 11.37 10.14 3.73
CA CYS A 56 10.67 11.06 4.65
C CYS A 56 9.98 10.30 5.79
N TYR A 57 9.33 9.16 5.52
CA TYR A 57 8.70 8.35 6.56
C TYR A 57 9.72 7.74 7.53
N THR A 58 10.92 7.40 7.08
CA THR A 58 11.98 6.87 7.97
C THR A 58 12.48 7.92 8.95
N GLU A 59 12.55 9.18 8.54
CA GLU A 59 12.92 10.29 9.42
C GLU A 59 11.87 10.47 10.54
N PHE A 60 10.60 10.56 10.17
CA PHE A 60 9.50 10.65 11.14
C PHE A 60 9.40 9.43 12.06
N ALA A 61 9.70 8.22 11.56
CA ALA A 61 9.67 7.00 12.37
C ALA A 61 10.78 6.95 13.42
N VAL A 62 11.94 7.58 13.16
CA VAL A 62 13.04 7.69 14.13
C VAL A 62 12.75 8.78 15.16
N GLU A 63 12.20 9.92 14.73
CA GLU A 63 11.87 11.05 15.61
C GLU A 63 10.70 10.75 16.54
N ILE A 64 9.67 10.05 16.04
CA ILE A 64 8.41 9.84 16.76
C ILE A 64 8.12 8.32 16.87
N PRO A 65 8.74 7.61 17.83
CA PRO A 65 8.60 6.15 17.96
C PRO A 65 7.29 5.75 18.66
N ILE A 66 6.16 6.21 18.15
CA ILE A 66 4.81 5.90 18.67
C ILE A 66 4.04 5.00 17.70
N ALA A 67 3.27 4.08 18.26
CA ALA A 67 2.36 3.25 17.48
C ALA A 67 1.17 4.12 17.01
N GLY A 68 1.12 4.43 15.72
CA GLY A 68 0.00 5.18 15.13
C GLY A 68 0.16 5.59 13.67
N GLY A 69 1.34 5.40 13.07
CA GLY A 69 1.57 5.61 11.64
C GLY A 69 1.44 7.07 11.21
N SER A 70 1.08 7.28 9.94
CA SER A 70 1.01 8.59 9.29
C SER A 70 0.06 9.58 9.99
N PHE A 71 -1.03 9.10 10.59
CA PHE A 71 -1.95 9.94 11.37
C PHE A 71 -1.26 10.60 12.57
N SER A 72 -0.47 9.84 13.32
CA SER A 72 0.19 10.37 14.51
C SER A 72 1.30 11.36 14.16
N PHE A 73 2.03 11.14 13.06
CA PHE A 73 3.03 12.10 12.56
C PHE A 73 2.36 13.43 12.18
N LEU A 74 1.28 13.39 11.40
CA LEU A 74 0.55 14.59 10.98
C LEU A 74 -0.10 15.34 12.15
N ARG A 75 -0.55 14.62 13.18
CA ARG A 75 -1.13 15.23 14.38
C ARG A 75 -0.12 16.03 15.18
N ILE A 76 1.12 15.55 15.26
CA ILE A 76 2.19 16.20 16.03
C ILE A 76 2.70 17.45 15.29
N GLU A 77 2.88 17.35 13.97
CA GLU A 77 3.47 18.43 13.17
C GLU A 77 2.46 19.50 12.71
N LEU A 78 1.26 19.10 12.25
CA LEU A 78 0.28 20.00 11.58
C LEU A 78 -0.99 20.26 12.41
N GLY A 79 -1.15 19.59 13.55
CA GLY A 79 -2.29 19.76 14.46
C GLY A 79 -3.55 18.97 14.08
N ASP A 80 -4.58 19.09 14.92
CA ASP A 80 -5.74 18.19 14.94
C ASP A 80 -6.64 18.27 13.69
N PHE A 81 -6.74 19.44 13.03
CA PHE A 81 -7.62 19.59 11.86
C PHE A 81 -7.10 18.81 10.65
N VAL A 82 -5.80 18.90 10.36
CA VAL A 82 -5.18 18.16 9.27
C VAL A 82 -5.15 16.67 9.59
N ALA A 83 -4.90 16.31 10.86
CA ALA A 83 -4.97 14.93 11.32
C ALA A 83 -6.35 14.30 11.11
N PHE A 84 -7.45 15.05 11.33
CA PHE A 84 -8.81 14.56 11.09
C PHE A 84 -9.06 14.24 9.60
N ILE A 85 -8.63 15.12 8.70
CA ILE A 85 -8.75 14.89 7.24
C ILE A 85 -7.93 13.67 6.84
N ALA A 86 -6.69 13.57 7.33
CA ALA A 86 -5.83 12.42 7.05
C ALA A 86 -6.40 11.10 7.57
N ALA A 87 -7.00 11.09 8.77
CA ALA A 87 -7.69 9.93 9.32
C ALA A 87 -8.85 9.48 8.43
N GLY A 88 -9.65 10.43 7.93
CA GLY A 88 -10.73 10.16 6.97
C GLY A 88 -10.20 9.55 5.67
N ASN A 89 -9.10 10.08 5.14
CA ASN A 89 -8.46 9.54 3.93
C ASN A 89 -7.95 8.10 4.15
N ILE A 90 -7.23 7.85 5.24
CA ILE A 90 -6.70 6.50 5.56
C ILE A 90 -7.83 5.49 5.72
N LEU A 91 -8.95 5.88 6.33
CA LEU A 91 -10.12 5.02 6.46
C LEU A 91 -10.71 4.66 5.09
N LEU A 92 -10.89 5.64 4.21
CA LEU A 92 -11.40 5.43 2.85
C LEU A 92 -10.44 4.56 2.03
N GLU A 93 -9.14 4.82 2.13
CA GLU A 93 -8.09 4.04 1.46
C GLU A 93 -8.14 2.58 1.91
N ALA A 94 -8.27 2.32 3.22
CA ALA A 94 -8.38 0.96 3.75
C ALA A 94 -9.65 0.25 3.25
N MET A 95 -10.79 0.95 3.20
CA MET A 95 -12.05 0.38 2.69
C MET A 95 -11.98 0.04 1.20
N VAL A 96 -11.48 0.96 0.38
CA VAL A 96 -11.33 0.75 -1.07
C VAL A 96 -10.27 -0.32 -1.35
N GLY A 97 -9.17 -0.33 -0.59
CA GLY A 97 -8.13 -1.34 -0.66
C GLY A 97 -8.67 -2.74 -0.35
N ALA A 98 -9.42 -2.91 0.74
CA ALA A 98 -10.06 -4.18 1.10
C ALA A 98 -11.06 -4.66 0.03
N ALA A 99 -11.86 -3.75 -0.52
CA ALA A 99 -12.80 -4.07 -1.61
C ALA A 99 -12.07 -4.48 -2.90
N GLY A 100 -10.97 -3.80 -3.25
CA GLY A 100 -10.12 -4.12 -4.40
C GLY A 100 -9.42 -5.47 -4.24
N LEU A 101 -8.90 -5.77 -3.05
CA LEU A 101 -8.33 -7.08 -2.71
C LEU A 101 -9.36 -8.19 -2.86
N GLY A 102 -10.57 -8.00 -2.32
CA GLY A 102 -11.68 -8.94 -2.44
C GLY A 102 -12.02 -9.24 -3.90
N ARG A 103 -12.22 -8.21 -4.73
CA ARG A 103 -12.48 -8.40 -6.18
C ARG A 103 -11.37 -9.17 -6.88
N SER A 104 -10.12 -8.79 -6.62
CA SER A 104 -8.97 -9.40 -7.28
C SER A 104 -8.88 -10.89 -6.94
N TRP A 105 -9.04 -11.24 -5.66
CA TRP A 105 -8.96 -12.62 -5.20
C TRP A 105 -10.13 -13.46 -5.72
N SER A 106 -11.35 -12.92 -5.74
CA SER A 106 -12.51 -13.58 -6.36
C SER A 106 -12.30 -13.87 -7.84
N SER A 107 -11.69 -12.96 -8.59
CA SER A 107 -11.37 -13.18 -10.01
C SER A 107 -10.34 -14.31 -10.20
N TYR A 108 -9.28 -14.33 -9.40
CA TYR A 108 -8.29 -15.42 -9.42
C TYR A 108 -8.92 -16.77 -9.05
N PHE A 109 -9.74 -16.79 -8.00
CA PHE A 109 -10.41 -18.00 -7.54
C PHE A 109 -11.42 -18.54 -8.57
N ALA A 110 -12.21 -17.65 -9.20
CA ALA A 110 -13.12 -18.03 -10.28
C ALA A 110 -12.38 -18.64 -11.48
N THR A 111 -11.22 -18.06 -11.84
CA THR A 111 -10.35 -18.58 -12.91
C THR A 111 -9.82 -19.98 -12.57
N ILE A 112 -9.39 -20.20 -11.32
CA ILE A 112 -8.91 -21.53 -10.87
C ILE A 112 -10.01 -22.58 -10.96
N ILE A 113 -11.24 -22.23 -10.60
CA ILE A 113 -12.40 -23.12 -10.64
C ILE A 113 -12.98 -23.26 -12.06
N LYS A 114 -12.43 -22.54 -13.05
CA LYS A 114 -12.93 -22.45 -14.43
C LYS A 114 -14.41 -22.00 -14.50
N ILE A 115 -14.88 -21.25 -13.51
CA ILE A 115 -16.13 -20.52 -13.61
C ILE A 115 -15.80 -19.27 -14.43
N GLN A 116 -15.96 -19.40 -15.75
CA GLN A 116 -15.79 -18.30 -16.68
C GLN A 116 -16.90 -17.28 -16.43
N THR A 117 -16.61 -16.29 -15.60
CA THR A 117 -17.41 -15.06 -15.52
C THR A 117 -16.77 -14.06 -16.47
N PHE A 118 -17.61 -13.53 -17.36
CA PHE A 118 -17.31 -12.64 -18.48
C PHE A 118 -16.32 -11.52 -18.17
#